data_AF-A0A926DZY2-F1
#
_entry.id   AF-A0A926DZY2-F1
#
_cell.length_a   1.000
_cell.length_b   1.000
_cell.length_c   1.000
_cell.angle_alpha   90.00
_cell.angle_beta   90.00
_cell.angle_gamma   90.00
#
_symmetry.space_group_name_H-M   'P 1'
#
loop_
_entity.id
_entity.type
_entity.pdbx_description
1 polymer ?
#
loop_
_entity_poly.entity_id
_entity_poly.type
_entity_poly.pdbx_seq_one_letter_code
_entity_poly.pdbx_strand_id
1 'polypeptide(L)'
;MDWQNEACTEIWKLYQKGVDYFNRQNLYSKTEEAYRFFLGDQWHGLESGGERMPVMNVIQPTVEYKVATVAQNNMSIHYSSMRPGSGEEEREVCELLDANAARQWELRKMDRMCWDVVKDACISGDAYVFFYDGEGNAQLIGNTDVYLSDEQCPDLQKQKYIILAERRFVSELREEAKKNGLTEDEIDLIQPDEPEHRTSDEERREVGEDEKCTSLLYMEKKDGVVHICRATRNVIYQKDTAVQSEDAEGNIAGKLTQYPIASLVWKRGRNSARGMGEVKELIPNQIEVNRLLARRLINAKITAFARLVYNGQMVENIDQLDEVGAAIEVQGGVSNVRDMVTYLNPAPMSGDAKELTDELITQTRELAGAGDAATGQVDPTQASGAAIVAVQEQAALPLNEQVAAFRQFVEDVASVWFAIWAAYNPNGLEVEIERDGMKQVEVIPAEVLQQMRVFIRIDVSPNNPYSKFAQEQAIQALFDSGAITFEEYVEALDDNASAPKAKLQEIIEKRQQAQEDQLQQAIGIIQQQQQTIQTMQQAMGGGAGNAVPVLPQ
;
A
#
# COMPACT_ATOMS: atom_id res chain seq x y z
N MET A 1 35.20 19.71 30.91
CA MET A 1 34.11 20.59 31.37
C MET A 1 32.96 19.70 31.74
N ASP A 2 32.32 20.02 32.85
CA ASP A 2 31.56 19.12 33.72
C ASP A 2 30.36 18.41 33.05
N TRP A 3 30.31 17.10 33.24
CA TRP A 3 29.12 16.28 33.01
C TRP A 3 28.13 16.55 34.15
N GLN A 4 27.35 17.62 34.04
CA GLN A 4 26.22 17.82 34.95
C GLN A 4 25.16 16.74 34.65
N ASN A 5 24.75 16.05 35.71
CA ASN A 5 23.57 15.18 35.75
C ASN A 5 22.34 15.94 35.21
N GLU A 6 22.03 15.80 33.94
CA GLU A 6 20.65 15.98 33.47
C GLU A 6 19.88 14.71 33.86
N ALA A 7 18.76 14.88 34.56
CA ALA A 7 17.86 13.80 34.95
C ALA A 7 17.15 13.22 33.72
N CYS A 8 17.89 12.56 32.84
CA CYS A 8 17.36 11.86 31.68
C CYS A 8 16.80 10.50 32.08
N THR A 9 15.60 10.19 31.61
CA THR A 9 14.96 8.88 31.83
C THR A 9 15.81 7.74 31.26
N GLU A 10 15.70 6.53 31.82
CA GLU A 10 16.44 5.37 31.30
C GLU A 10 16.04 5.04 29.85
N ILE A 11 14.77 5.25 29.52
CA ILE A 11 14.22 5.09 28.16
C ILE A 11 14.91 6.06 27.19
N TRP A 12 15.11 7.32 27.59
CA TRP A 12 15.82 8.30 26.77
C TRP A 12 17.27 7.88 26.48
N LYS A 13 17.95 7.26 27.45
CA LYS A 13 19.32 6.73 27.23
C LYS A 13 19.35 5.57 26.23
N LEU A 14 18.32 4.73 26.21
CA LEU A 14 18.19 3.65 25.22
C LEU A 14 17.89 4.22 23.83
N TYR A 15 17.01 5.22 23.76
CA TYR A 15 16.71 5.96 22.53
C TYR A 15 17.98 6.61 21.95
N GLN A 16 18.77 7.33 22.77
CA GLN A 16 20.02 7.94 22.32
C GLN A 16 21.02 6.93 21.74
N LYS A 17 21.10 5.71 22.29
CA LYS A 17 21.93 4.65 21.69
C LYS A 17 21.45 4.25 20.29
N GLY A 18 20.13 4.22 20.09
CA GLY A 18 19.52 3.97 18.79
C GLY A 18 19.82 5.10 17.80
N VAL A 19 19.67 6.35 18.23
CA VAL A 19 20.04 7.55 17.47
C VAL A 19 21.51 7.51 17.04
N ASP A 20 22.43 7.19 17.96
CA ASP A 20 23.86 7.04 17.66
C ASP A 20 24.11 5.98 16.57
N TYR A 21 23.39 4.87 16.64
CA TYR A 21 23.47 3.82 15.61
C TYR A 21 22.96 4.33 14.26
N PHE A 22 21.82 5.03 14.22
CA PHE A 22 21.25 5.60 12.99
C PHE A 22 22.17 6.62 12.36
N ASN A 23 22.81 7.48 13.16
CA ASN A 23 23.81 8.43 12.70
C ASN A 23 25.04 7.74 12.12
N ARG A 24 25.55 6.67 12.76
CA ARG A 24 26.68 5.88 12.23
C ARG A 24 26.36 5.21 10.90
N GLN A 25 25.11 4.76 10.71
CA GLN A 25 24.66 4.14 9.47
C GLN A 25 24.20 5.16 8.42
N ASN A 26 24.13 6.44 8.77
CA ASN A 26 23.54 7.52 7.98
C ASN A 26 22.08 7.21 7.57
N LEU A 27 21.30 6.57 8.46
CA LEU A 27 19.95 6.13 8.13
C LEU A 27 19.04 7.31 7.79
N TYR A 28 19.06 8.36 8.63
CA TYR A 28 18.25 9.56 8.43
C TYR A 28 18.52 10.19 7.06
N SER A 29 19.77 10.59 6.79
CA SER A 29 20.12 11.26 5.53
C SER A 29 19.83 10.38 4.30
N LYS A 30 20.05 9.07 4.38
CA LYS A 30 19.75 8.14 3.27
C LYS A 30 18.25 8.00 3.02
N THR A 31 17.43 8.00 4.05
CA THR A 31 15.96 7.96 3.91
C THR A 31 15.44 9.27 3.33
N GLU A 32 15.92 10.41 3.82
CA GLU A 32 15.59 11.74 3.29
C GLU A 32 15.96 11.89 1.82
N GLU A 33 17.18 11.51 1.46
CA GLU A 33 17.66 11.55 0.07
C GLU A 33 16.77 10.68 -0.83
N ALA A 34 16.39 9.48 -0.39
CA ALA A 34 15.49 8.61 -1.15
C ALA A 34 14.11 9.26 -1.41
N TYR A 35 13.49 9.87 -0.39
CA TYR A 35 12.21 10.56 -0.57
C TYR A 35 12.33 11.77 -1.49
N ARG A 36 13.38 12.60 -1.34
CA ARG A 36 13.61 13.75 -2.23
C ARG A 36 13.77 13.33 -3.68
N PHE A 37 14.58 12.30 -3.93
CA PHE A 37 14.81 11.80 -5.28
C PHE A 37 13.54 11.21 -5.91
N PHE A 38 12.73 10.51 -5.12
CA PHE A 38 11.43 10.01 -5.54
C PHE A 38 10.48 11.16 -5.93
N LEU A 39 10.37 12.20 -5.09
CA LEU A 39 9.49 13.36 -5.29
C LEU A 39 9.98 14.32 -6.41
N GLY A 40 11.20 14.14 -6.91
CA GLY A 40 11.77 14.95 -7.98
C GLY A 40 12.60 16.14 -7.51
N ASP A 41 12.80 16.32 -6.20
CA ASP A 41 13.74 17.30 -5.63
C ASP A 41 15.18 16.77 -5.68
N GLN A 42 15.67 16.56 -6.90
CA GLN A 42 16.94 15.86 -7.19
C GLN A 42 18.15 16.79 -7.23
N TRP A 43 17.93 18.10 -7.11
CA TRP A 43 18.96 19.15 -7.15
C TRP A 43 19.17 19.82 -5.80
N HIS A 44 18.54 19.30 -4.73
CA HIS A 44 18.68 19.83 -3.37
C HIS A 44 20.16 19.93 -2.97
N GLY A 45 20.53 21.06 -2.37
CA GLY A 45 21.90 21.34 -1.95
C GLY A 45 22.86 21.77 -3.07
N LEU A 46 22.44 21.83 -4.34
CA LEU A 46 23.28 22.37 -5.42
C LEU A 46 23.04 23.87 -5.62
N GLU A 47 24.11 24.66 -5.58
CA GLU A 47 24.07 26.08 -5.92
C GLU A 47 23.90 26.26 -7.44
N SER A 48 22.66 26.52 -7.87
CA SER A 48 22.30 26.63 -9.29
C SER A 48 22.44 28.04 -9.88
N GLY A 49 22.94 29.00 -9.10
CA GLY A 49 23.05 30.41 -9.53
C GLY A 49 21.72 31.07 -9.88
N GLY A 50 20.58 30.53 -9.40
CA GLY A 50 19.23 31.00 -9.70
C GLY A 50 18.57 30.36 -10.93
N GLU A 51 19.26 29.45 -11.63
CA GLU A 51 18.69 28.72 -12.75
C GLU A 51 17.89 27.50 -12.26
N ARG A 52 16.69 27.28 -12.81
CA ARG A 52 15.91 26.07 -12.57
C ARG A 52 16.44 24.96 -13.47
N MET A 53 17.06 23.96 -12.85
CA MET A 53 17.63 22.83 -13.59
C MET A 53 16.54 21.82 -13.99
N PRO A 54 16.66 21.21 -15.18
CA PRO A 54 15.73 20.18 -15.63
C PRO A 54 15.90 18.89 -14.84
N VAL A 55 14.84 18.07 -14.77
CA VAL A 55 14.85 16.75 -14.13
C VAL A 55 14.19 15.73 -15.06
N MET A 56 14.86 14.60 -15.31
CA MET A 56 14.27 13.44 -15.98
C MET A 56 14.15 12.29 -14.97
N ASN A 57 13.07 12.29 -14.19
CA ASN A 57 12.91 11.37 -13.07
C ASN A 57 12.55 9.94 -13.55
N VAL A 58 13.53 9.05 -13.59
CA VAL A 58 13.32 7.63 -13.91
C VAL A 58 12.94 6.81 -12.66
N ILE A 59 13.22 7.33 -11.48
CA ILE A 59 13.01 6.66 -10.20
C ILE A 59 11.51 6.55 -9.90
N GLN A 60 10.77 7.66 -10.01
CA GLN A 60 9.33 7.69 -9.70
C GLN A 60 8.53 6.62 -10.48
N PRO A 61 8.56 6.55 -11.83
CA PRO A 61 7.80 5.55 -12.56
C PRO A 61 8.26 4.12 -12.27
N THR A 62 9.55 3.91 -11.99
CA THR A 62 10.09 2.60 -11.60
C THR A 62 9.52 2.14 -10.26
N VAL A 63 9.50 3.02 -9.25
CA VAL A 63 8.95 2.72 -7.92
C VAL A 63 7.43 2.51 -8.00
N GLU A 64 6.71 3.38 -8.69
CA GLU A 64 5.25 3.29 -8.83
C GLU A 64 4.83 1.99 -9.52
N TYR A 65 5.55 1.55 -10.56
CA TYR A 65 5.33 0.26 -11.20
C TYR A 65 5.48 -0.89 -10.21
N LYS A 66 6.60 -0.97 -9.47
CA LYS A 66 6.85 -2.06 -8.51
C LYS A 66 5.84 -2.08 -7.38
N VAL A 67 5.52 -0.90 -6.84
CA VAL A 67 4.51 -0.76 -5.78
C VAL A 67 3.15 -1.22 -6.29
N ALA A 68 2.76 -0.82 -7.50
CA ALA A 68 1.51 -1.26 -8.10
C ALA A 68 1.47 -2.79 -8.28
N THR A 69 2.52 -3.41 -8.81
CA THR A 69 2.58 -4.86 -8.99
C THR A 69 2.46 -5.64 -7.67
N VAL A 70 3.03 -5.12 -6.57
CA VAL A 70 2.95 -5.78 -5.26
C VAL A 70 1.61 -5.52 -4.56
N ALA A 71 1.16 -4.27 -4.52
CA ALA A 71 -0.02 -3.82 -3.77
C ALA A 71 -1.37 -4.09 -4.48
N GLN A 72 -1.36 -4.41 -5.78
CA GLN A 72 -2.58 -4.84 -6.51
C GLN A 72 -3.08 -6.23 -6.11
N ASN A 73 -2.28 -7.01 -5.37
CA ASN A 73 -2.73 -8.32 -4.92
C ASN A 73 -3.70 -8.14 -3.75
N ASN A 74 -4.94 -8.59 -3.93
CA ASN A 74 -5.90 -8.62 -2.84
C ASN A 74 -5.49 -9.72 -1.86
N MET A 75 -5.40 -9.36 -0.58
CA MET A 75 -5.02 -10.26 0.49
C MET A 75 -6.26 -10.55 1.35
N SER A 76 -6.68 -11.80 1.42
CA SER A 76 -7.73 -12.24 2.36
C SER A 76 -7.12 -13.03 3.51
N ILE A 77 -7.55 -12.71 4.73
CA ILE A 77 -7.08 -13.35 5.96
C ILE A 77 -8.02 -14.52 6.26
N HIS A 78 -7.45 -15.71 6.46
CA HIS A 78 -8.16 -16.90 6.90
C HIS A 78 -7.52 -17.49 8.16
N TYR A 79 -8.31 -17.66 9.21
CA TYR A 79 -7.94 -18.33 10.44
C TYR A 79 -8.34 -19.80 10.37
N SER A 80 -7.50 -20.66 10.93
CA SER A 80 -7.77 -22.09 11.04
C SER A 80 -7.23 -22.62 12.36
N SER A 81 -7.85 -23.66 12.92
CA SER A 81 -7.37 -24.27 14.16
C SER A 81 -6.08 -25.05 13.91
N MET A 82 -5.06 -24.86 14.77
CA MET A 82 -3.81 -25.61 14.70
C MET A 82 -3.94 -27.04 15.26
N ARG A 83 -5.08 -27.39 15.89
CA ARG A 83 -5.31 -28.72 16.46
C ARG A 83 -5.82 -29.70 15.39
N PRO A 84 -5.11 -30.81 15.12
CA PRO A 84 -5.61 -31.83 14.20
C PRO A 84 -6.85 -32.50 14.80
N GLY A 85 -7.97 -32.47 14.07
CA GLY A 85 -9.27 -33.02 14.53
C GLY A 85 -10.16 -32.01 15.26
N SER A 86 -9.94 -30.71 15.07
CA SER A 86 -10.81 -29.62 15.54
C SER A 86 -12.30 -29.95 15.32
N GLY A 87 -13.11 -29.88 16.39
CA GLY A 87 -14.56 -30.07 16.33
C GLY A 87 -15.26 -28.98 15.50
N GLU A 88 -16.55 -29.14 15.25
CA GLU A 88 -17.37 -28.15 14.52
C GLU A 88 -17.32 -26.76 15.17
N GLU A 89 -17.32 -26.69 16.51
CA GLU A 89 -17.24 -25.44 17.29
C GLU A 89 -15.97 -24.61 17.01
N GLU A 90 -14.79 -25.24 16.85
CA GLU A 90 -13.55 -24.51 16.56
C GLU A 90 -13.54 -23.96 15.13
N ARG A 91 -14.24 -24.61 14.18
CA ARG A 91 -14.38 -24.12 12.81
C ARG A 91 -15.32 -22.93 12.74
N GLU A 92 -16.46 -23.00 13.42
CA GLU A 92 -17.40 -21.87 13.53
C GLU A 92 -16.69 -20.65 14.11
N VAL A 93 -15.90 -20.82 15.17
CA VAL A 93 -15.10 -19.71 15.73
C VAL A 93 -14.09 -19.13 14.73
N CYS A 94 -13.45 -19.97 13.90
CA CYS A 94 -12.55 -19.47 12.85
C CYS A 94 -13.31 -18.68 11.77
N GLU A 95 -14.49 -19.14 11.35
CA GLU A 95 -15.35 -18.41 10.39
C GLU A 95 -15.78 -17.04 10.95
N LEU A 96 -16.06 -16.96 12.26
CA LEU A 96 -16.34 -15.70 12.94
C LEU A 96 -15.12 -14.76 12.97
N LEU A 97 -13.92 -15.31 13.18
CA LEU A 97 -12.69 -14.53 13.14
C LEU A 97 -12.38 -14.01 11.74
N ASP A 98 -12.64 -14.82 10.69
CA ASP A 98 -12.51 -14.41 9.29
C ASP A 98 -13.47 -13.23 8.99
N ALA A 99 -14.74 -13.36 9.37
CA ALA A 99 -15.74 -12.32 9.20
C ALA A 99 -15.37 -11.02 9.93
N ASN A 100 -14.89 -11.12 11.19
CA ASN A 100 -14.46 -9.96 11.93
C ASN A 100 -13.20 -9.31 11.33
N ALA A 101 -12.23 -10.10 10.84
CA ALA A 101 -11.06 -9.58 10.15
C ALA A 101 -11.44 -8.83 8.87
N ALA A 102 -12.32 -9.39 8.05
CA ALA A 102 -12.83 -8.73 6.84
C ALA A 102 -13.52 -7.40 7.19
N ARG A 103 -14.33 -7.37 8.25
CA ARG A 103 -14.97 -6.13 8.72
C ARG A 103 -13.97 -5.10 9.21
N GLN A 104 -12.97 -5.49 10.00
CA GLN A 104 -11.91 -4.59 10.48
C GLN A 104 -11.06 -4.06 9.32
N TRP A 105 -10.80 -4.90 8.32
CA TRP A 105 -10.09 -4.53 7.10
C TRP A 105 -10.78 -3.35 6.40
N GLU A 106 -12.09 -3.43 6.21
CA GLU A 106 -12.91 -2.37 5.60
C GLU A 106 -13.00 -1.12 6.48
N LEU A 107 -13.33 -1.27 7.77
CA LEU A 107 -13.49 -0.15 8.71
C LEU A 107 -12.23 0.70 8.84
N ARG A 108 -11.06 0.05 8.81
CA ARG A 108 -9.76 0.72 8.96
C ARG A 108 -9.12 1.10 7.63
N LYS A 109 -9.79 0.82 6.49
CA LYS A 109 -9.28 1.09 5.14
C LYS A 109 -7.90 0.48 4.93
N MET A 110 -7.75 -0.77 5.35
CA MET A 110 -6.45 -1.47 5.36
C MET A 110 -5.84 -1.58 3.96
N ASP A 111 -6.65 -1.63 2.90
CA ASP A 111 -6.15 -1.56 1.52
C ASP A 111 -5.28 -0.32 1.31
N ARG A 112 -5.83 0.87 1.60
CA ARG A 112 -5.09 2.14 1.44
C ARG A 112 -3.81 2.15 2.27
N MET A 113 -3.88 1.64 3.50
CA MET A 113 -2.72 1.54 4.38
C MET A 113 -1.66 0.60 3.82
N CYS A 114 -2.05 -0.55 3.25
CA CYS A 114 -1.13 -1.47 2.59
C CYS A 114 -0.41 -0.80 1.42
N TRP A 115 -1.12 -0.03 0.60
CA TRP A 115 -0.50 0.74 -0.48
C TRP A 115 0.57 1.72 0.05
N ASP A 116 0.29 2.42 1.14
CA ASP A 116 1.25 3.35 1.75
C ASP A 116 2.46 2.61 2.37
N VAL A 117 2.24 1.49 3.07
CA VAL A 117 3.31 0.66 3.65
C VAL A 117 4.24 0.09 2.57
N VAL A 118 3.67 -0.44 1.48
CA VAL A 118 4.43 -0.98 0.35
C VAL A 118 5.24 0.12 -0.33
N LYS A 119 4.64 1.30 -0.49
CA LYS A 119 5.33 2.47 -1.07
C LYS A 119 6.50 2.92 -0.21
N ASP A 120 6.29 3.09 1.10
CA ASP A 120 7.32 3.54 2.03
C ASP A 120 8.45 2.51 2.16
N ALA A 121 8.13 1.22 2.21
CA ALA A 121 9.13 0.16 2.20
C ALA A 121 9.94 0.16 0.90
N CYS A 122 9.31 0.38 -0.26
CA CYS A 122 10.01 0.44 -1.55
C CYS A 122 10.95 1.65 -1.64
N ILE A 123 10.57 2.81 -1.08
CA ILE A 123 11.39 4.03 -1.09
C ILE A 123 12.52 3.96 -0.05
N SER A 124 12.17 3.74 1.22
CA SER A 124 13.09 3.87 2.35
C SER A 124 13.84 2.57 2.67
N GLY A 125 13.20 1.42 2.41
CA GLY A 125 13.69 0.05 2.62
C GLY A 125 12.83 -0.78 3.54
N ASP A 126 12.14 -0.13 4.47
CA ASP A 126 11.34 -0.75 5.52
C ASP A 126 10.24 0.20 5.99
N ALA A 127 9.08 -0.34 6.35
CA ALA A 127 7.96 0.41 6.89
C ALA A 127 7.28 -0.37 8.01
N TYR A 128 6.69 0.34 8.97
CA TYR A 128 6.11 -0.26 10.16
C TYR A 128 4.67 0.19 10.35
N VAL A 129 3.83 -0.71 10.84
CA VAL A 129 2.46 -0.40 11.26
C VAL A 129 2.33 -0.72 12.74
N PHE A 130 1.97 0.28 13.53
CA PHE A 130 1.74 0.17 14.97
C PHE A 130 0.24 0.20 15.26
N PHE A 131 -0.25 -0.77 16.03
CA PHE A 131 -1.63 -0.84 16.49
C PHE A 131 -1.71 -0.32 17.92
N TYR A 132 -2.35 0.83 18.12
CA TYR A 132 -2.24 1.59 19.37
C TYR A 132 -3.38 1.35 20.37
N ASP A 133 -4.45 0.64 19.97
CA ASP A 133 -5.60 0.37 20.84
C ASP A 133 -6.22 -1.03 20.65
N GLY A 134 -7.17 -1.33 21.53
CA GLY A 134 -7.95 -2.57 21.53
C GLY A 134 -8.94 -2.71 20.38
N GLU A 135 -9.22 -1.62 19.66
CA GLU A 135 -10.12 -1.62 18.51
C GLU A 135 -9.39 -1.90 17.19
N GLY A 136 -8.07 -2.11 17.25
CA GLY A 136 -7.23 -2.39 16.08
C GLY A 136 -6.96 -1.17 15.20
N ASN A 137 -7.08 0.05 15.73
CA ASN A 137 -6.65 1.23 14.97
C ASN A 137 -5.14 1.21 14.78
N ALA A 138 -4.72 1.59 13.58
CA ALA A 138 -3.36 1.44 13.11
C ALA A 138 -2.76 2.77 12.67
N GLN A 139 -1.48 2.93 12.90
CA GLN A 139 -0.68 4.08 12.49
C GLN A 139 0.53 3.60 11.69
N LEU A 140 0.78 4.25 10.56
CA LEU A 140 1.99 4.06 9.77
C LEU A 140 3.14 4.80 10.45
N ILE A 141 4.25 4.10 10.68
CA ILE A 141 5.44 4.64 11.32
C ILE A 141 6.62 4.50 10.35
N GLY A 142 7.33 5.61 10.15
CA GLY A 142 8.54 5.65 9.32
C GLY A 142 9.69 4.87 9.94
N ASN A 143 10.63 4.40 9.11
CA ASN A 143 11.75 3.60 9.60
C ASN A 143 12.69 4.35 10.56
N THR A 144 12.76 5.67 10.46
CA THR A 144 13.56 6.57 11.32
C THR A 144 12.98 6.77 12.71
N ASP A 145 11.72 6.39 12.93
CA ASP A 145 11.01 6.60 14.19
C ASP A 145 10.89 5.32 15.03
N VAL A 146 11.28 4.16 14.48
CA VAL A 146 11.30 2.88 15.20
C VAL A 146 12.74 2.57 15.61
N TYR A 147 12.99 2.29 16.88
CA TYR A 147 14.31 1.93 17.39
C TYR A 147 14.25 0.54 18.03
N LEU A 148 15.08 -0.37 17.54
CA LEU A 148 15.09 -1.75 17.96
C LEU A 148 16.18 -2.00 19.01
N SER A 149 15.94 -2.95 19.90
CA SER A 149 16.96 -3.38 20.86
C SER A 149 18.15 -4.09 20.21
N ASP A 150 17.90 -4.82 19.13
CA ASP A 150 18.90 -5.55 18.35
C ASP A 150 18.59 -5.40 16.84
N GLU A 151 19.34 -4.51 16.20
CA GLU A 151 19.24 -4.23 14.76
C GLU A 151 19.73 -5.39 13.88
N GLN A 152 20.27 -6.47 14.45
CA GLN A 152 20.65 -7.69 13.72
C GLN A 152 19.55 -8.74 13.71
N CYS A 153 18.52 -8.60 14.55
CA CYS A 153 17.42 -9.56 14.67
C CYS A 153 16.21 -9.13 13.82
N PRO A 154 15.90 -9.83 12.71
CA PRO A 154 14.79 -9.45 11.84
C PRO A 154 13.41 -9.69 12.45
N ASP A 155 13.33 -10.54 13.46
CA ASP A 155 12.08 -10.89 14.11
C ASP A 155 11.77 -9.87 15.22
N LEU A 156 10.78 -9.01 14.96
CA LEU A 156 10.32 -8.01 15.92
C LEU A 156 9.86 -8.62 17.23
N GLN A 157 9.28 -9.82 17.21
CA GLN A 157 8.73 -10.45 18.40
C GLN A 157 9.81 -10.97 19.36
N LYS A 158 11.06 -11.12 18.88
CA LYS A 158 12.25 -11.52 19.67
C LYS A 158 13.04 -10.34 20.23
N GLN A 159 12.66 -9.11 19.87
CA GLN A 159 13.29 -7.90 20.39
C GLN A 159 13.09 -7.80 21.91
N LYS A 160 14.15 -7.43 22.64
CA LYS A 160 14.08 -7.19 24.08
C LYS A 160 13.19 -6.00 24.38
N TYR A 161 13.36 -4.94 23.60
CA TYR A 161 12.50 -3.76 23.63
C TYR A 161 12.36 -3.16 22.24
N ILE A 162 11.29 -2.39 22.04
CA ILE A 162 11.04 -1.56 20.87
C ILE A 162 10.67 -0.17 21.36
N ILE A 163 11.28 0.87 20.79
CA ILE A 163 10.96 2.26 21.08
C ILE A 163 10.37 2.89 19.82
N LEU A 164 9.21 3.53 19.92
CA LEU A 164 8.66 4.41 18.89
C LEU A 164 8.83 5.86 19.33
N ALA A 165 9.39 6.69 18.46
CA ALA A 165 9.55 8.12 18.69
C ALA A 165 8.49 8.91 17.91
N GLU A 166 7.72 9.71 18.61
CA GLU A 166 6.62 10.49 18.04
C GLU A 166 6.75 11.96 18.45
N ARG A 167 6.43 12.87 17.52
CA ARG A 167 6.34 14.31 17.82
C ARG A 167 4.90 14.65 18.16
N ARG A 168 4.64 14.95 19.43
CA ARG A 168 3.30 15.28 19.94
C ARG A 168 3.29 16.68 20.55
N PHE A 169 2.11 17.28 20.60
CA PHE A 169 1.93 18.59 21.23
C PHE A 169 2.15 18.49 22.72
N VAL A 170 2.85 19.47 23.29
CA VAL A 170 3.10 19.53 24.74
C VAL A 170 1.78 19.57 25.52
N SER A 171 0.77 20.26 25.00
CA SER A 171 -0.57 20.31 25.59
C SER A 171 -1.20 18.92 25.77
N GLU A 172 -1.20 18.09 24.73
CA GLU A 172 -1.73 16.72 24.78
C GLU A 172 -0.97 15.85 25.78
N LEU A 173 0.36 15.94 25.79
CA LEU A 173 1.20 15.17 26.71
C LEU A 173 0.95 15.56 28.17
N ARG A 174 0.75 16.85 28.45
CA ARG A 174 0.41 17.34 29.79
C ARG A 174 -0.98 16.87 30.22
N GLU A 175 -1.95 16.82 29.32
CA GLU A 175 -3.28 16.26 29.60
C GLU A 175 -3.23 14.75 29.89
N GLU A 176 -2.48 13.98 29.11
CA GLU A 176 -2.25 12.55 29.37
C GLU A 176 -1.53 12.31 30.70
N ALA A 177 -0.48 13.08 30.98
CA ALA A 177 0.24 13.03 32.25
C ALA A 177 -0.69 13.31 33.45
N LYS A 178 -1.59 14.29 33.30
CA LYS A 178 -2.60 14.61 34.32
C LYS A 178 -3.61 13.49 34.51
N LYS A 179 -4.07 12.85 33.42
CA LYS A 179 -4.97 11.67 33.49
C LYS A 179 -4.28 10.48 34.17
N ASN A 180 -2.98 10.32 33.96
CA ASN A 180 -2.15 9.27 34.59
C ASN A 180 -1.74 9.60 36.04
N GLY A 181 -2.16 10.76 36.58
CA GLY A 181 -1.98 11.13 37.97
C GLY A 181 -0.59 11.63 38.35
N LEU A 182 0.16 12.21 37.39
CA LEU A 182 1.44 12.88 37.68
C LEU A 182 1.23 14.19 38.45
N THR A 183 2.26 14.58 39.20
CA THR A 183 2.28 15.85 39.94
C THR A 183 2.48 17.05 39.01
N GLU A 184 1.99 18.24 39.39
CA GLU A 184 2.16 19.46 38.57
C GLU A 184 3.64 19.76 38.29
N ASP A 185 4.52 19.52 39.26
CA ASP A 185 5.97 19.68 39.10
C ASP A 185 6.56 18.76 38.01
N GLU A 186 6.08 17.51 37.90
CA GLU A 186 6.51 16.58 36.84
C GLU A 186 5.92 16.95 35.48
N ILE A 187 4.72 17.52 35.45
CA ILE A 187 4.07 17.96 34.21
C ILE A 187 4.82 19.18 33.62
N ASP A 188 5.31 20.09 34.46
CA ASP A 188 6.08 21.27 34.04
C ASP A 188 7.45 20.92 33.45
N LEU A 189 7.99 19.74 33.76
CA LEU A 189 9.22 19.21 33.15
C LEU A 189 9.02 18.73 31.71
N ILE A 190 7.76 18.60 31.24
CA ILE A 190 7.43 18.38 29.83
C ILE A 190 7.55 19.73 29.11
N GLN A 191 8.68 19.91 28.43
CA GLN A 191 9.01 21.12 27.69
C GLN A 191 9.13 20.83 26.19
N PRO A 192 8.89 21.82 25.33
CA PRO A 192 9.17 21.68 23.91
C PRO A 192 10.63 21.33 23.66
N ASP A 193 10.86 20.51 22.64
CA ASP A 193 12.20 20.22 22.13
C ASP A 193 12.26 20.47 20.61
N GLU A 194 13.47 20.75 20.13
CA GLU A 194 13.73 20.75 18.69
C GLU A 194 13.91 19.31 18.20
N PRO A 195 13.40 18.99 17.00
CA PRO A 195 13.59 17.66 16.43
C PRO A 195 15.08 17.46 16.07
N GLU A 196 15.84 16.81 16.95
CA GLU A 196 17.29 16.65 16.78
C GLU A 196 17.66 15.83 15.52
N HIS A 197 16.77 14.93 15.03
CA HIS A 197 17.14 13.89 14.07
C HIS A 197 16.08 13.50 12.99
N ARG A 198 15.15 14.38 12.60
CA ARG A 198 14.12 14.02 11.58
C ARG A 198 14.45 14.49 10.15
N THR A 199 13.84 13.78 9.20
CA THR A 199 14.28 13.53 7.82
C THR A 199 13.64 14.37 6.73
N SER A 200 12.71 15.28 7.02
CA SER A 200 12.22 16.18 5.97
C SER A 200 12.17 17.64 6.42
N ASP A 201 12.43 18.53 5.46
CA ASP A 201 12.29 19.98 5.66
C ASP A 201 10.85 20.37 6.00
N GLU A 202 9.85 19.57 5.61
CA GLU A 202 8.44 19.77 5.95
C GLU A 202 8.13 19.37 7.39
N GLU A 203 8.71 18.29 7.91
CA GLU A 203 8.61 17.93 9.34
C GLU A 203 9.24 18.97 10.26
N ARG A 204 10.19 19.76 9.75
CA ARG A 204 10.82 20.88 10.47
C ARG A 204 10.05 22.20 10.35
N ARG A 205 9.13 22.31 9.39
CA ARG A 205 8.32 23.52 9.15
C ARG A 205 6.95 23.34 9.79
N GLU A 206 6.85 23.77 11.04
CA GLU A 206 5.60 23.70 11.80
C GLU A 206 4.65 24.84 11.39
N VAL A 207 3.34 24.56 11.42
CA VAL A 207 2.29 25.55 11.17
C VAL A 207 1.97 26.24 12.50
N GLY A 208 2.52 27.43 12.74
CA GLY A 208 2.27 28.24 13.93
C GLY A 208 3.38 28.17 14.99
N GLU A 209 3.10 28.70 16.18
CA GLU A 209 3.99 28.70 17.36
C GLU A 209 3.68 27.53 18.33
N ASP A 210 3.02 26.46 17.86
CA ASP A 210 2.59 25.37 18.73
C ASP A 210 3.77 24.48 19.16
N GLU A 211 4.08 24.52 20.46
CA GLU A 211 5.18 23.79 21.09
C GLU A 211 4.98 22.26 21.07
N LYS A 212 5.90 21.54 20.39
CA LYS A 212 5.95 20.08 20.34
C LYS A 212 7.13 19.50 21.12
N CYS A 213 6.97 18.26 21.59
CA CYS A 213 7.99 17.50 22.30
C CYS A 213 8.09 16.07 21.72
N THR A 214 9.29 15.50 21.84
CA THR A 214 9.56 14.10 21.49
C THR A 214 9.03 13.17 22.59
N SER A 215 8.01 12.40 22.23
CA SER A 215 7.40 11.37 23.05
C SER A 215 7.95 10.00 22.64
N LEU A 216 8.43 9.23 23.62
CA LEU A 216 8.92 7.88 23.41
C LEU A 216 7.92 6.87 23.97
N LEU A 217 7.40 6.00 23.10
CA LEU A 217 6.68 4.79 23.49
C LEU A 217 7.68 3.64 23.62
N TYR A 218 7.92 3.17 24.83
CA TYR A 218 8.75 2.02 25.14
C TYR A 218 7.88 0.79 25.34
N MET A 219 8.19 -0.28 24.60
CA MET A 219 7.54 -1.59 24.72
C MET A 219 8.58 -2.65 25.09
N GLU A 220 8.28 -3.45 26.10
CA GLU A 220 9.12 -4.58 26.53
C GLU A 220 8.24 -5.79 26.87
N LYS A 221 8.73 -7.00 26.60
CA LYS A 221 8.05 -8.23 27.03
C LYS A 221 8.59 -8.69 28.38
N LYS A 222 7.74 -8.65 29.42
CA LYS A 222 8.02 -9.20 30.75
C LYS A 222 7.06 -10.34 31.03
N ASP A 223 7.59 -11.50 31.43
CA ASP A 223 6.81 -12.71 31.71
C ASP A 223 5.81 -13.11 30.59
N GLY A 224 6.16 -12.82 29.34
CA GLY A 224 5.35 -13.11 28.16
C GLY A 224 4.21 -12.12 27.90
N VAL A 225 4.12 -11.02 28.64
CA VAL A 225 3.15 -9.93 28.45
C VAL A 225 3.88 -8.68 27.96
N VAL A 226 3.26 -7.93 27.06
CA VAL A 226 3.76 -6.63 26.61
C VAL A 226 3.46 -5.57 27.67
N HIS A 227 4.53 -4.93 28.11
CA HIS A 227 4.53 -3.78 29.00
C HIS A 227 4.76 -2.52 28.19
N ILE A 228 3.95 -1.50 28.44
CA ILE A 228 4.04 -0.21 27.76
C ILE A 228 4.41 0.87 28.78
N CYS A 229 5.37 1.70 28.41
CA CYS A 229 5.76 2.89 29.14
C CYS A 229 5.90 4.06 28.17
N ARG A 230 5.46 5.25 28.56
CA ARG A 230 5.65 6.47 27.75
C ARG A 230 6.44 7.51 28.51
N ALA A 231 7.43 8.09 27.85
CA ALA A 231 8.37 9.02 28.46
C ALA A 231 8.79 10.12 27.49
N THR A 232 9.08 11.30 28.05
CA THR A 232 9.86 12.36 27.41
C THR A 232 11.30 12.29 27.93
N ARG A 233 12.15 13.25 27.55
CA ARG A 233 13.54 13.34 28.03
C ARG A 233 13.65 13.30 29.54
N ASN A 234 12.79 14.05 30.23
CA ASN A 234 12.90 14.29 31.67
C ASN A 234 11.86 13.54 32.51
N VAL A 235 10.76 13.07 31.90
CA VAL A 235 9.58 12.59 32.65
C VAL A 235 9.04 11.30 32.06
N ILE A 236 8.72 10.33 32.92
CA ILE A 236 7.91 9.17 32.55
C ILE A 236 6.46 9.52 32.85
N TYR A 237 5.70 9.89 31.81
CA TYR A 237 4.32 10.37 31.97
C TYR A 237 3.27 9.25 31.92
N GLN A 238 3.66 8.07 31.42
CA GLN A 238 2.91 6.84 31.62
C GLN A 238 3.87 5.81 32.19
N LYS A 239 3.62 5.42 33.45
CA LYS A 239 4.38 4.38 34.13
C LYS A 239 4.24 3.05 33.39
N ASP A 240 5.15 2.13 33.69
CA ASP A 240 5.14 0.77 33.18
C ASP A 240 3.79 0.10 33.49
N THR A 241 2.99 -0.13 32.45
CA THR A 241 1.67 -0.77 32.53
C THR A 241 1.67 -2.02 31.68
N ALA A 242 1.35 -3.16 32.30
CA ALA A 242 1.09 -4.41 31.58
C ALA A 242 -0.19 -4.29 30.76
N VAL A 243 -0.13 -4.62 29.47
CA VAL A 243 -1.33 -4.65 28.60
C VAL A 243 -2.08 -5.95 28.83
N GLN A 244 -2.93 -5.94 29.84
CA GLN A 244 -3.79 -7.04 30.23
C GLN A 244 -5.18 -6.52 30.60
N SER A 245 -6.21 -7.32 30.35
CA SER A 245 -7.57 -7.05 30.83
C SER A 245 -7.88 -7.91 32.05
N GLU A 246 -8.58 -7.32 33.00
CA GLU A 246 -9.10 -8.00 34.18
C GLU A 246 -10.59 -8.30 33.96
N ASP A 247 -11.05 -9.46 34.40
CA ASP A 247 -12.47 -9.79 34.45
C ASP A 247 -13.20 -8.97 35.54
N ALA A 248 -14.53 -9.10 35.61
CA ALA A 248 -15.34 -8.42 36.62
C ALA A 248 -15.00 -8.82 38.08
N GLU A 249 -14.21 -9.89 38.26
CA GLU A 249 -13.79 -10.45 39.55
C GLU A 249 -12.33 -10.10 39.90
N GLY A 250 -11.62 -9.39 39.02
CA GLY A 250 -10.24 -8.95 39.20
C GLY A 250 -9.18 -10.00 38.83
N ASN A 251 -9.55 -11.09 38.14
CA ASN A 251 -8.58 -12.04 37.59
C ASN A 251 -8.12 -11.58 36.21
N ILE A 252 -6.87 -11.88 35.86
CA ILE A 252 -6.34 -11.55 34.55
C ILE A 252 -7.00 -12.46 33.50
N ALA A 253 -7.83 -11.85 32.65
CA ALA A 253 -8.50 -12.52 31.54
C ALA A 253 -7.62 -12.44 30.29
N GLY A 254 -7.48 -11.27 29.67
CA GLY A 254 -6.70 -11.12 28.44
C GLY A 254 -5.27 -10.64 28.68
N LYS A 255 -4.30 -11.15 27.92
CA LYS A 255 -2.90 -10.68 27.95
C LYS A 255 -2.39 -10.45 26.54
N LEU A 256 -1.80 -9.28 26.28
CA LEU A 256 -1.14 -9.03 25.00
C LEU A 256 0.23 -9.72 25.00
N THR A 257 0.37 -10.81 24.23
CA THR A 257 1.59 -11.62 24.18
C THR A 257 2.57 -11.19 23.08
N GLN A 258 2.08 -10.47 22.08
CA GLN A 258 2.84 -10.03 20.92
C GLN A 258 2.97 -8.51 20.91
N TYR A 259 4.11 -7.98 20.46
CA TYR A 259 4.22 -6.55 20.21
C TYR A 259 3.22 -6.16 19.14
N PRO A 260 2.41 -5.11 19.34
CA PRO A 260 1.38 -4.70 18.41
C PRO A 260 1.98 -3.87 17.25
N ILE A 261 3.01 -4.41 16.61
CA ILE A 261 3.74 -3.81 15.50
C ILE A 261 4.04 -4.87 14.45
N ALA A 262 3.77 -4.52 13.19
CA ALA A 262 4.12 -5.32 12.02
C ALA A 262 5.08 -4.53 11.13
N SER A 263 5.99 -5.22 10.43
CA SER A 263 6.96 -4.58 9.54
C SER A 263 6.96 -5.19 8.16
N LEU A 264 7.02 -4.34 7.13
CA LEU A 264 7.32 -4.74 5.77
C LEU A 264 8.76 -4.33 5.44
N VAL A 265 9.58 -5.28 5.02
CA VAL A 265 10.97 -5.04 4.62
C VAL A 265 11.12 -5.38 3.15
N TRP A 266 11.50 -4.41 2.31
CA TRP A 266 11.46 -4.53 0.84
C TRP A 266 12.54 -5.46 0.27
N LYS A 267 13.80 -5.21 0.61
CA LYS A 267 14.93 -6.13 0.36
C LYS A 267 15.66 -6.35 1.68
N ARG A 268 15.73 -7.59 2.16
CA ARG A 268 16.37 -7.88 3.46
C ARG A 268 17.89 -7.85 3.35
N GLY A 269 18.52 -7.02 4.18
CA GLY A 269 19.97 -7.06 4.38
C GLY A 269 20.38 -8.32 5.14
N ARG A 270 21.57 -8.86 4.84
CA ARG A 270 22.10 -10.00 5.62
C ARG A 270 22.39 -9.56 7.05
N ASN A 271 21.88 -10.31 8.03
CA ASN A 271 22.04 -10.03 9.47
C ASN A 271 21.61 -8.61 9.88
N SER A 272 20.52 -8.13 9.27
CA SER A 272 19.94 -6.82 9.54
C SER A 272 18.43 -6.96 9.70
N ALA A 273 17.87 -6.28 10.69
CA ALA A 273 16.43 -6.11 10.84
C ALA A 273 15.86 -5.12 9.81
N ARG A 274 16.72 -4.26 9.26
CA ARG A 274 16.40 -3.21 8.29
C ARG A 274 16.62 -3.68 6.86
N GLY A 275 15.82 -3.12 5.96
CA GLY A 275 15.89 -3.38 4.53
C GLY A 275 16.59 -2.29 3.73
N MET A 276 16.71 -2.56 2.44
CA MET A 276 17.17 -1.61 1.44
C MET A 276 16.04 -1.31 0.45
N GLY A 277 15.77 -0.03 0.25
CA GLY A 277 14.79 0.46 -0.72
C GLY A 277 15.38 0.43 -2.13
N GLU A 278 14.51 0.55 -3.12
CA GLU A 278 14.89 0.55 -4.54
C GLU A 278 15.57 1.87 -4.95
N VAL A 279 15.13 2.98 -4.37
CA VAL A 279 15.55 4.33 -4.79
C VAL A 279 17.05 4.54 -4.62
N LYS A 280 17.61 4.05 -3.51
CA LYS A 280 19.02 4.30 -3.12
C LYS A 280 20.02 3.79 -4.17
N GLU A 281 19.70 2.70 -4.86
CA GLU A 281 20.57 2.12 -5.89
C GLU A 281 20.52 2.92 -7.21
N LEU A 282 19.42 3.64 -7.45
CA LEU A 282 19.18 4.39 -8.69
C LEU A 282 19.68 5.84 -8.63
N ILE A 283 19.89 6.40 -7.44
CA ILE A 283 20.33 7.79 -7.23
C ILE A 283 21.58 8.14 -8.06
N PRO A 284 22.68 7.34 -8.07
CA PRO A 284 23.87 7.71 -8.83
C PRO A 284 23.61 7.87 -10.33
N ASN A 285 22.83 6.95 -10.92
CA ASN A 285 22.47 7.01 -12.33
C ASN A 285 21.58 8.22 -12.61
N GLN A 286 20.61 8.49 -11.74
CA GLN A 286 19.70 9.63 -11.84
C GLN A 286 20.46 10.98 -11.80
N ILE A 287 21.47 11.10 -10.93
CA ILE A 287 22.35 12.26 -10.85
C ILE A 287 23.08 12.49 -12.18
N GLU A 288 23.66 11.44 -12.77
CA GLU A 288 24.38 11.56 -14.04
C GLU A 288 23.46 11.89 -15.22
N VAL A 289 22.27 11.28 -15.29
CA VAL A 289 21.24 11.62 -16.28
C VAL A 289 20.89 13.11 -16.22
N ASN A 290 20.61 13.63 -15.02
CA ASN A 290 20.28 15.04 -14.83
C ASN A 290 21.46 15.97 -15.16
N ARG A 291 22.69 15.60 -14.78
CA ARG A 291 23.91 16.36 -15.12
C ARG A 291 24.13 16.44 -16.62
N LEU A 292 24.01 15.33 -17.33
CA LEU A 292 24.14 15.29 -18.79
C LEU A 292 23.04 16.12 -19.46
N LEU A 293 21.80 16.03 -18.98
CA LEU A 293 20.70 16.85 -19.47
C LEU A 293 20.97 18.35 -19.27
N ALA A 294 21.41 18.77 -18.08
CA ALA A 294 21.76 20.16 -17.81
C ALA A 294 22.88 20.66 -18.74
N ARG A 295 23.96 19.88 -18.89
CA ARG A 295 25.07 20.20 -19.79
C ARG A 295 24.64 20.30 -21.25
N ARG A 296 23.75 19.40 -21.70
CA ARG A 296 23.14 19.43 -23.04
C ARG A 296 22.37 20.71 -23.28
N LEU A 297 21.53 21.12 -22.32
CA LEU A 297 20.78 22.37 -22.43
C LEU A 297 21.69 23.60 -22.44
N ILE A 298 22.73 23.62 -21.60
CA ILE A 298 23.73 24.71 -21.59
C ILE A 298 24.45 24.79 -22.94
N ASN A 299 24.91 23.67 -23.49
CA ASN A 299 25.56 23.66 -24.81
C ASN A 299 24.59 24.11 -25.92
N ALA A 300 23.34 23.67 -25.87
CA ALA A 300 22.31 24.11 -26.82
C ALA A 300 22.08 25.63 -26.74
N LYS A 301 22.02 26.20 -25.52
CA LYS A 301 21.92 27.66 -25.32
C LYS A 301 23.14 28.38 -25.88
N ILE A 302 24.34 27.92 -25.56
CA ILE A 302 25.60 28.53 -26.02
C ILE A 302 25.71 28.46 -27.55
N THR A 303 25.28 27.36 -28.17
CA THR A 303 25.30 27.18 -29.64
C THR A 303 24.21 27.97 -30.35
N ALA A 304 23.02 28.08 -29.75
CA ALA A 304 21.91 28.86 -30.32
C ALA A 304 22.14 30.38 -30.22
N PHE A 305 22.79 30.84 -29.13
CA PHE A 305 23.11 32.23 -28.88
C PHE A 305 24.61 32.49 -29.10
N ALA A 306 25.05 32.41 -30.36
CA ALA A 306 26.42 32.72 -30.73
C ALA A 306 26.79 34.15 -30.31
N ARG A 307 28.01 34.33 -29.77
CA ARG A 307 28.45 35.65 -29.32
C ARG A 307 28.94 36.47 -30.50
N LEU A 308 28.40 37.66 -30.68
CA LEU A 308 28.90 38.63 -31.64
C LEU A 308 30.26 39.15 -31.17
N VAL A 309 31.25 39.12 -32.05
CA VAL A 309 32.55 39.76 -31.86
C VAL A 309 32.74 40.76 -32.97
N TYR A 310 33.04 41.99 -32.59
CA TYR A 310 33.27 43.09 -33.51
C TYR A 310 34.54 43.85 -33.14
N ASN A 311 35.14 44.50 -34.14
CA ASN A 311 36.29 45.38 -33.93
C ASN A 311 35.82 46.81 -33.61
N GLY A 312 35.96 47.24 -32.36
CA GLY A 312 35.51 48.55 -31.88
C GLY A 312 36.21 49.77 -32.50
N GLN A 313 37.29 49.59 -33.28
CA GLN A 313 37.91 50.68 -34.04
C GLN A 313 37.32 50.85 -35.44
N MET A 314 36.57 49.86 -35.93
CA MET A 314 36.11 49.81 -37.32
C MET A 314 34.59 49.81 -37.47
N VAL A 315 33.85 49.59 -36.39
CA VAL A 315 32.39 49.68 -36.33
C VAL A 315 32.01 50.95 -35.56
N GLU A 316 31.28 51.87 -36.22
CA GLU A 316 30.92 53.15 -35.61
C GLU A 316 29.66 53.05 -34.73
N ASN A 317 28.67 52.28 -35.16
CA ASN A 317 27.36 52.20 -34.53
C ASN A 317 27.20 50.92 -33.68
N ILE A 318 27.98 50.85 -32.60
CA ILE A 318 28.00 49.70 -31.66
C ILE A 318 26.61 49.41 -31.07
N ASP A 319 25.85 50.45 -30.72
CA ASP A 319 24.53 50.33 -30.07
C ASP A 319 23.45 49.71 -30.98
N GLN A 320 23.67 49.71 -32.31
CA GLN A 320 22.74 49.16 -33.29
C GLN A 320 23.03 47.70 -33.65
N LEU A 321 24.08 47.10 -33.09
CA LEU A 321 24.47 45.70 -33.36
C LEU A 321 23.46 44.68 -32.81
N ASP A 322 22.69 45.06 -31.78
CA ASP A 322 21.66 44.21 -31.18
C ASP A 322 20.26 44.41 -31.82
N GLU A 323 20.10 45.41 -32.72
CA GLU A 323 18.83 45.72 -33.38
C GLU A 323 18.63 44.91 -34.68
N VAL A 324 17.52 44.17 -34.74
CA VAL A 324 17.20 43.32 -35.90
C VAL A 324 16.87 44.19 -37.13
N GLY A 325 17.74 44.14 -38.14
CA GLY A 325 17.54 44.81 -39.44
C GLY A 325 18.15 46.21 -39.55
N ALA A 326 18.88 46.67 -38.54
CA ALA A 326 19.66 47.91 -38.61
C ALA A 326 20.88 47.75 -39.56
N ALA A 327 21.25 48.83 -40.25
CA ALA A 327 22.45 48.85 -41.08
C ALA A 327 23.69 49.02 -40.20
N ILE A 328 24.76 48.26 -40.45
CA ILE A 328 26.03 48.36 -39.71
C ILE A 328 26.99 49.26 -40.49
N GLU A 329 27.46 50.33 -39.87
CA GLU A 329 28.40 51.28 -40.46
C GLU A 329 29.85 50.87 -40.17
N VAL A 330 30.67 50.85 -41.22
CA VAL A 330 32.05 50.37 -41.18
C VAL A 330 33.01 51.40 -41.78
N GLN A 331 34.10 51.69 -41.07
CA GLN A 331 35.14 52.61 -41.53
C GLN A 331 36.17 51.91 -42.44
N GLY A 332 36.42 52.51 -43.61
CA GLY A 332 37.52 52.13 -44.52
C GLY A 332 37.13 51.19 -45.66
N GLY A 333 38.07 50.94 -46.58
CA GLY A 333 37.89 50.02 -47.70
C GLY A 333 37.92 48.57 -47.23
N VAL A 334 36.79 47.88 -47.26
CA VAL A 334 36.64 46.54 -46.70
C VAL A 334 36.97 45.47 -47.74
N SER A 335 37.95 44.60 -47.44
CA SER A 335 38.26 43.43 -48.27
C SER A 335 37.46 42.19 -47.89
N ASN A 336 37.16 42.01 -46.59
CA ASN A 336 36.34 40.90 -46.09
C ASN A 336 35.57 41.34 -44.83
N VAL A 337 34.24 41.20 -44.86
CA VAL A 337 33.35 41.60 -43.76
C VAL A 337 33.59 40.77 -42.49
N ARG A 338 34.10 39.53 -42.63
CA ARG A 338 34.39 38.62 -41.50
C ARG A 338 35.51 39.12 -40.57
N ASP A 339 36.37 40.01 -41.05
CA ASP A 339 37.47 40.57 -40.24
C ASP A 339 36.97 41.72 -39.33
N MET A 340 35.75 42.22 -39.56
CA MET A 340 35.15 43.34 -38.83
C MET A 340 34.06 42.88 -37.86
N VAL A 341 33.19 41.97 -38.31
CA VAL A 341 32.09 41.41 -37.52
C VAL A 341 31.99 39.91 -37.76
N THR A 342 32.07 39.13 -36.70
CA THR A 342 31.94 37.66 -36.76
C THR A 342 31.20 37.14 -35.55
N TYR A 343 30.47 36.04 -35.73
CA TYR A 343 29.89 35.31 -34.63
C TYR A 343 30.85 34.21 -34.19
N LEU A 344 31.19 34.19 -32.90
CA LEU A 344 31.85 33.04 -32.29
C LEU A 344 30.82 31.93 -32.16
N ASN A 345 30.86 31.00 -33.13
CA ASN A 345 30.06 29.79 -33.10
C ASN A 345 30.80 28.75 -32.24
N PRO A 346 30.28 28.42 -31.05
CA PRO A 346 30.87 27.38 -30.23
C PRO A 346 30.64 26.01 -30.88
N ALA A 347 31.51 25.06 -30.58
CA ALA A 347 31.40 23.72 -31.15
C ALA A 347 30.12 23.03 -30.65
N PRO A 348 29.31 22.44 -31.56
CA PRO A 348 28.16 21.64 -31.15
C PRO A 348 28.66 20.42 -30.37
N MET A 349 27.91 20.02 -29.34
CA MET A 349 28.24 18.80 -28.60
C MET A 349 28.07 17.53 -29.46
N SER A 350 28.87 16.49 -29.18
CA SER A 350 28.74 15.19 -29.87
C SER A 350 27.35 14.58 -29.66
N GLY A 351 26.86 13.87 -30.68
CA GLY A 351 25.64 13.07 -30.61
C GLY A 351 25.71 11.97 -29.55
N ASP A 352 26.92 11.44 -29.28
CA ASP A 352 27.17 10.40 -28.27
C ASP A 352 26.66 10.79 -26.88
N ALA A 353 26.66 12.08 -26.54
CA ALA A 353 26.16 12.52 -25.24
C ALA A 353 24.64 12.33 -25.10
N LYS A 354 23.89 12.42 -26.20
CA LYS A 354 22.47 12.06 -26.22
C LYS A 354 22.32 10.55 -26.10
N GLU A 355 23.04 9.80 -26.93
CA GLU A 355 22.96 8.33 -26.95
C GLU A 355 23.29 7.73 -25.58
N LEU A 356 24.33 8.23 -24.90
CA LEU A 356 24.67 7.82 -23.54
C LEU A 356 23.57 8.16 -22.51
N THR A 357 22.90 9.31 -22.66
CA THR A 357 21.77 9.66 -21.76
C THR A 357 20.62 8.67 -21.94
N ASP A 358 20.28 8.36 -23.20
CA ASP A 358 19.18 7.47 -23.55
C ASP A 358 19.52 6.02 -23.13
N GLU A 359 20.78 5.58 -23.33
CA GLU A 359 21.29 4.28 -22.87
C GLU A 359 21.21 4.15 -21.34
N LEU A 360 21.65 5.16 -20.59
CA LEU A 360 21.59 5.15 -19.12
C LEU A 360 20.15 5.04 -18.62
N ILE A 361 19.20 5.76 -19.23
CA ILE A 361 17.79 5.69 -18.86
C ILE A 361 17.23 4.28 -19.12
N THR A 362 17.46 3.75 -20.32
CA THR A 362 16.93 2.44 -20.73
C THR A 362 17.53 1.31 -19.88
N GLN A 363 18.86 1.23 -19.78
CA GLN A 363 19.51 0.18 -18.97
C GLN A 363 19.15 0.27 -17.50
N THR A 364 19.01 1.48 -16.94
CA THR A 364 18.59 1.64 -15.54
C THR A 364 17.17 1.08 -15.33
N ARG A 365 16.23 1.39 -16.23
CA ARG A 365 14.86 0.86 -16.15
C ARG A 365 14.80 -0.65 -16.34
N GLU A 366 15.54 -1.18 -17.31
CA GLU A 366 15.61 -2.62 -17.58
C GLU A 366 16.22 -3.41 -16.41
N LEU A 367 17.35 -2.96 -15.87
CA LEU A 367 18.01 -3.60 -14.72
C LEU A 367 17.18 -3.47 -13.44
N ALA A 368 16.41 -2.40 -13.29
CA ALA A 368 15.44 -2.27 -12.21
C ALA A 368 14.22 -3.18 -12.41
N GLY A 369 14.06 -3.88 -13.54
CA GLY A 369 12.87 -4.69 -13.82
C GLY A 369 11.62 -3.87 -14.17
N ALA A 370 11.78 -2.58 -14.47
CA ALA A 370 10.73 -1.67 -14.94
C ALA A 370 10.93 -1.29 -16.42
N GLY A 371 11.38 -2.25 -17.22
CA GLY A 371 11.53 -2.12 -18.67
C GLY A 371 10.19 -1.95 -19.37
N ASP A 372 10.22 -1.66 -20.67
CA ASP A 372 9.02 -1.27 -21.44
C ASP A 372 7.93 -2.35 -21.46
N ALA A 373 8.33 -3.62 -21.48
CA ALA A 373 7.47 -4.80 -21.33
C ALA A 373 6.71 -4.83 -19.98
N ALA A 374 7.39 -4.43 -18.90
CA ALA A 374 6.85 -4.36 -17.55
C ALA A 374 5.84 -3.21 -17.42
N THR A 375 6.18 -2.05 -18.00
CA THR A 375 5.35 -0.83 -17.93
C THR A 375 4.18 -0.79 -18.94
N GLY A 376 3.97 -1.87 -19.71
CA GLY A 376 2.83 -1.99 -20.63
C GLY A 376 3.00 -1.27 -21.96
N GLN A 377 4.22 -0.90 -22.35
CA GLN A 377 4.53 -0.36 -23.69
C GLN A 377 4.73 -1.50 -24.70
N VAL A 378 3.82 -2.48 -24.71
CA VAL A 378 3.80 -3.54 -25.72
C VAL A 378 2.80 -3.16 -26.79
N ASP A 379 3.23 -3.12 -28.05
CA ASP A 379 2.35 -2.80 -29.19
C ASP A 379 1.20 -3.82 -29.27
N PRO A 380 -0.07 -3.42 -28.99
CA PRO A 380 -1.20 -4.34 -28.98
C PRO A 380 -1.50 -4.95 -30.36
N THR A 381 -0.95 -4.37 -31.42
CA THR A 381 -1.13 -4.86 -32.79
C THR A 381 -0.19 -6.01 -33.15
N GLN A 382 0.87 -6.23 -32.35
CA GLN A 382 1.92 -7.22 -32.63
C GLN A 382 1.89 -8.44 -31.68
N ALA A 383 1.17 -8.38 -30.56
CA ALA A 383 1.13 -9.44 -29.56
C ALA A 383 -0.30 -9.83 -29.17
N SER A 384 -0.57 -11.13 -29.00
CA SER A 384 -1.87 -11.60 -28.46
C SER A 384 -2.00 -11.21 -26.99
N GLY A 385 -3.23 -11.02 -26.49
CA GLY A 385 -3.48 -10.70 -25.08
C GLY A 385 -2.79 -11.68 -24.11
N ALA A 386 -2.79 -12.97 -24.43
CA ALA A 386 -2.07 -13.99 -23.67
C ALA A 386 -0.53 -13.83 -23.69
N ALA A 387 0.05 -13.39 -24.81
CA ALA A 387 1.49 -13.12 -24.89
C ALA A 387 1.89 -11.88 -24.07
N ILE A 388 1.03 -10.85 -24.04
CA ILE A 388 1.24 -9.66 -23.18
C ILE A 388 1.21 -10.05 -21.71
N VAL A 389 0.23 -10.88 -21.30
CA VAL A 389 0.15 -11.40 -19.93
C VAL A 389 1.39 -12.22 -19.57
N ALA A 390 1.82 -13.13 -20.44
CA ALA A 390 3.01 -13.95 -20.19
C ALA A 390 4.29 -13.11 -20.03
N VAL A 391 4.46 -12.08 -20.87
CA VAL A 391 5.60 -11.16 -20.77
C VAL A 391 5.56 -10.34 -19.47
N GLN A 392 4.38 -9.90 -19.04
CA GLN A 392 4.22 -9.18 -17.77
C GLN A 392 4.43 -10.07 -16.55
N GLU A 393 3.91 -11.31 -16.55
CA GLU A 393 4.18 -12.29 -15.49
C GLU A 393 5.67 -12.60 -15.40
N GLN A 394 6.35 -12.74 -16.54
CA GLN A 394 7.79 -12.94 -16.58
C GLN A 394 8.55 -11.73 -16.03
N ALA A 395 8.08 -10.50 -16.30
CA ALA A 395 8.65 -9.27 -15.76
C ALA A 395 8.37 -9.09 -14.25
N ALA A 396 7.30 -9.70 -13.73
CA ALA A 396 6.95 -9.68 -12.31
C ALA A 396 7.69 -10.74 -11.47
N LEU A 397 8.34 -11.74 -12.09
CA LEU A 397 9.10 -12.79 -11.37
C LEU A 397 10.09 -12.25 -10.33
N PRO A 398 10.88 -11.18 -10.61
CA PRO A 398 11.80 -10.61 -9.62
C PRO A 398 11.09 -9.99 -8.41
N LEU A 399 9.79 -9.66 -8.53
CA LEU A 399 8.98 -9.08 -7.46
C LEU A 399 8.29 -10.12 -6.59
N ASN A 400 8.41 -11.41 -6.90
CA ASN A 400 7.79 -12.50 -6.12
C ASN A 400 8.29 -12.53 -4.68
N GLU A 401 9.55 -12.16 -4.43
CA GLU A 401 10.07 -12.04 -3.06
C GLU A 401 9.34 -10.95 -2.28
N GLN A 402 9.07 -9.80 -2.91
CA GLN A 402 8.35 -8.69 -2.32
C GLN A 402 6.87 -9.02 -2.10
N VAL A 403 6.24 -9.76 -3.03
CA VAL A 403 4.87 -10.28 -2.85
C VAL A 403 4.83 -11.25 -1.66
N ALA A 404 5.82 -12.14 -1.51
CA ALA A 404 5.91 -13.04 -0.37
C ALA A 404 6.15 -12.27 0.95
N ALA A 405 6.99 -11.23 0.94
CA ALA A 405 7.20 -10.36 2.09
C ALA A 405 5.92 -9.58 2.47
N PHE A 406 5.16 -9.12 1.49
CA PHE A 406 3.88 -8.45 1.71
C PHE A 406 2.82 -9.42 2.26
N ARG A 407 2.77 -10.66 1.77
CA ARG A 407 1.93 -11.73 2.33
C ARG A 407 2.27 -12.01 3.79
N GLN A 408 3.56 -12.13 4.12
CA GLN A 408 4.01 -12.33 5.51
C GLN A 408 3.63 -11.13 6.38
N PHE A 409 3.76 -9.90 5.87
CA PHE A 409 3.34 -8.71 6.60
C PHE A 409 1.85 -8.73 6.94
N VAL A 410 0.98 -9.14 6.00
CA VAL A 410 -0.46 -9.27 6.28
C VAL A 410 -0.74 -10.41 7.28
N GLU A 411 0.03 -11.50 7.23
CA GLU A 411 -0.04 -12.57 8.23
C GLU A 411 0.36 -12.07 9.63
N ASP A 412 1.42 -11.25 9.71
CA ASP A 412 1.87 -10.64 10.96
C ASP A 412 0.81 -9.66 11.52
N VAL A 413 0.14 -8.88 10.65
CA VAL A 413 -0.99 -8.02 11.03
C VAL A 413 -2.15 -8.84 11.59
N ALA A 414 -2.53 -9.93 10.92
CA ALA A 414 -3.58 -10.83 11.40
C ALA A 414 -3.21 -11.47 12.75
N SER A 415 -1.93 -11.83 12.95
CA SER A 415 -1.44 -12.35 14.23
C SER A 415 -1.55 -11.31 15.35
N VAL A 416 -1.17 -10.07 15.06
CA VAL A 416 -1.31 -8.94 15.98
C VAL A 416 -2.77 -8.67 16.31
N TRP A 417 -3.67 -8.68 15.33
CA TRP A 417 -5.11 -8.51 15.56
C TRP A 417 -5.67 -9.58 16.48
N PHE A 418 -5.36 -10.85 16.23
CA PHE A 418 -5.77 -11.94 17.11
C PHE A 418 -5.28 -11.73 18.56
N ALA A 419 -4.02 -11.32 18.73
CA ALA A 419 -3.45 -11.02 20.04
C ALA A 419 -4.13 -9.82 20.73
N ILE A 420 -4.49 -8.78 19.97
CA ILE A 420 -5.22 -7.61 20.48
C ILE A 420 -6.64 -8.02 20.89
N TRP A 421 -7.37 -8.77 20.06
CA TRP A 421 -8.72 -9.22 20.37
C TRP A 421 -8.76 -10.08 21.62
N ALA A 422 -7.80 -11.00 21.78
CA ALA A 422 -7.66 -11.82 22.97
C ALA A 422 -7.28 -11.01 24.23
N ALA A 423 -6.53 -9.90 24.07
CA ALA A 423 -6.08 -9.08 25.18
C ALA A 423 -7.13 -8.09 25.68
N TYR A 424 -7.88 -7.44 24.78
CA TYR A 424 -8.77 -6.32 25.10
C TYR A 424 -10.24 -6.70 25.28
N ASN A 425 -10.64 -7.94 24.97
CA ASN A 425 -12.04 -8.39 25.12
C ASN A 425 -12.18 -9.48 26.20
N PRO A 426 -12.15 -9.10 27.50
CA PRO A 426 -12.22 -10.06 28.61
C PRO A 426 -13.57 -10.79 28.70
N ASN A 427 -14.65 -10.21 28.16
CA ASN A 427 -16.00 -10.76 28.22
C ASN A 427 -16.40 -11.54 26.94
N GLY A 428 -15.46 -11.73 26.02
CA GLY A 428 -15.71 -12.31 24.70
C GLY A 428 -15.76 -11.26 23.60
N LEU A 429 -15.55 -11.70 22.36
CA LEU A 429 -15.53 -10.86 21.18
C LEU A 429 -16.91 -10.89 20.51
N GLU A 430 -17.56 -9.74 20.42
CA GLU A 430 -18.81 -9.59 19.67
C GLU A 430 -18.49 -9.42 18.18
N VAL A 431 -18.98 -10.34 17.36
CA VAL A 431 -18.82 -10.33 15.90
C VAL A 431 -20.20 -10.15 15.27
N GLU A 432 -20.35 -9.08 14.49
CA GLU A 432 -21.54 -8.87 13.67
C GLU A 432 -21.33 -9.55 12.32
N ILE A 433 -22.21 -10.49 11.98
CA ILE A 433 -22.21 -11.25 10.73
C ILE A 433 -23.52 -10.97 10.01
N GLU A 434 -23.48 -10.92 8.69
CA GLU A 434 -24.67 -10.89 7.86
C GLU A 434 -25.01 -12.31 7.40
N ARG A 435 -26.04 -12.92 7.99
CA ARG A 435 -26.62 -14.21 7.55
C ARG A 435 -28.05 -13.94 7.07
N ASP A 436 -28.38 -14.42 5.87
CA ASP A 436 -29.71 -14.26 5.24
C ASP A 436 -30.21 -12.80 5.14
N GLY A 437 -29.31 -11.83 4.96
CA GLY A 437 -29.64 -10.41 4.87
C GLY A 437 -30.07 -9.76 6.19
N MET A 438 -29.86 -10.43 7.33
CA MET A 438 -30.03 -9.88 8.67
C MET A 438 -28.70 -9.87 9.42
N LYS A 439 -28.40 -8.74 10.06
CA LYS A 439 -27.25 -8.57 10.95
C LYS A 439 -27.50 -9.35 12.25
N GLN A 440 -26.69 -10.37 12.49
CA GLN A 440 -26.67 -11.13 13.74
C GLN A 440 -25.36 -10.85 14.48
N VAL A 441 -25.45 -10.64 15.79
CA VAL A 441 -24.27 -10.50 16.64
C VAL A 441 -24.05 -11.84 17.33
N GLU A 442 -22.96 -12.52 16.97
CA GLU A 442 -22.50 -13.72 17.65
C GLU A 442 -21.34 -13.36 18.59
N VAL A 443 -21.27 -14.00 19.76
CA VAL A 443 -20.24 -13.70 20.76
C VAL A 443 -19.31 -14.90 20.87
N ILE A 444 -18.03 -14.67 20.59
CA ILE A 444 -16.99 -15.67 20.82
C ILE A 444 -16.57 -15.60 22.30
N PRO A 445 -16.68 -16.68 23.09
CA PRO A 445 -16.29 -16.66 24.50
C PRO A 445 -14.78 -16.40 24.68
N ALA A 446 -14.42 -15.60 25.69
CA ALA A 446 -13.02 -15.23 25.96
C ALA A 446 -12.12 -16.45 26.26
N GLU A 447 -12.65 -17.47 26.94
CA GLU A 447 -11.91 -18.71 27.24
C GLU A 447 -11.45 -19.43 25.98
N VAL A 448 -12.30 -19.43 24.94
CA VAL A 448 -12.00 -20.06 23.65
C VAL A 448 -10.90 -19.28 22.94
N LEU A 449 -11.01 -17.94 22.88
CA LEU A 449 -9.98 -17.08 22.25
C LEU A 449 -8.61 -17.20 22.90
N GLN A 450 -8.54 -17.34 24.23
CA GLN A 450 -7.27 -17.44 24.95
C GLN A 450 -6.61 -18.82 24.81
N GLN A 451 -7.40 -19.89 24.71
CA GLN A 451 -6.89 -21.26 24.60
C GLN A 451 -6.65 -21.69 23.15
N MET A 452 -7.30 -21.03 22.19
CA MET A 452 -7.18 -21.35 20.78
C MET A 452 -5.80 -20.95 20.26
N ARG A 453 -5.16 -21.90 19.57
CA ARG A 453 -3.98 -21.62 18.75
C ARG A 453 -4.41 -21.61 17.30
N VAL A 454 -4.42 -20.41 16.72
CA VAL A 454 -4.79 -20.21 15.32
C VAL A 454 -3.57 -20.37 14.42
N PHE A 455 -3.78 -21.04 13.29
CA PHE A 455 -2.92 -20.99 12.12
C PHE A 455 -3.54 -20.00 11.13
N ILE A 456 -2.76 -19.02 10.71
CA ILE A 456 -3.21 -17.96 9.82
C ILE A 456 -2.73 -18.30 8.42
N ARG A 457 -3.63 -18.23 7.45
CA ARG A 457 -3.32 -18.37 6.04
C ARG A 457 -3.81 -17.14 5.32
N ILE A 458 -2.91 -16.50 4.58
CA ILE A 458 -3.28 -15.43 3.66
C ILE A 458 -3.48 -16.05 2.28
N ASP A 459 -4.68 -15.89 1.74
CA ASP A 459 -4.95 -16.21 0.34
C ASP A 459 -4.72 -14.96 -0.50
N VAL A 460 -3.95 -15.14 -1.57
CA VAL A 460 -3.53 -14.08 -2.47
C VAL A 460 -4.34 -14.23 -3.74
N SER A 461 -5.23 -13.27 -3.99
CA SER A 461 -6.01 -13.21 -5.21
C SER A 461 -5.46 -12.07 -6.07
N PRO A 462 -4.82 -12.36 -7.23
CA PRO A 462 -4.35 -11.32 -8.12
C PRO A 462 -5.55 -10.51 -8.61
N ASN A 463 -5.69 -9.26 -8.15
CA ASN A 463 -6.73 -8.35 -8.63
C ASN A 463 -6.22 -7.53 -9.81
N ASN A 464 -5.49 -8.19 -10.71
CA ASN A 464 -5.01 -7.58 -11.94
C ASN A 464 -6.14 -7.64 -12.98
N PRO A 465 -6.50 -6.51 -13.63
CA PRO A 465 -7.46 -6.48 -14.75
C PRO A 465 -7.22 -7.56 -15.82
N TYR A 466 -5.98 -7.97 -16.04
CA TYR A 466 -5.63 -8.98 -17.03
C TYR A 466 -5.80 -10.43 -16.56
N SER A 467 -5.64 -10.72 -15.25
CA SER A 467 -5.95 -12.05 -14.70
C SER A 467 -7.45 -12.31 -14.76
N LYS A 468 -8.26 -11.28 -14.51
CA LYS A 468 -9.71 -11.32 -14.75
C LYS A 468 -10.03 -11.59 -16.22
N PHE A 469 -9.36 -10.88 -17.14
CA PHE A 469 -9.51 -11.12 -18.57
C PHE A 469 -9.12 -12.56 -18.98
N ALA A 470 -8.05 -13.11 -18.41
CA ALA A 470 -7.63 -14.49 -18.68
C ALA A 470 -8.63 -15.53 -18.14
N GLN A 471 -9.19 -15.30 -16.95
CA GLN A 471 -10.26 -16.13 -16.38
C GLN A 471 -11.53 -16.03 -17.23
N GLU A 472 -11.93 -14.83 -17.63
CA GLU A 472 -13.05 -14.60 -18.54
C GLU A 472 -12.85 -15.32 -19.88
N GLN A 473 -11.64 -15.25 -20.46
CA GLN A 473 -11.32 -16.00 -21.68
C GLN A 473 -11.40 -17.51 -21.48
N ALA A 474 -10.94 -18.03 -20.35
CA ALA A 474 -11.01 -19.46 -20.06
C ALA A 474 -12.47 -19.93 -19.90
N ILE A 475 -13.28 -19.16 -19.18
CA ILE A 475 -14.71 -19.43 -19.01
C ILE A 475 -15.44 -19.31 -20.36
N GLN A 476 -15.09 -18.31 -21.17
CA GLN A 476 -15.63 -18.14 -22.52
C GLN A 476 -15.25 -19.30 -23.45
N ALA A 477 -14.01 -19.80 -23.39
CA ALA A 477 -13.59 -20.96 -24.15
C ALA A 477 -14.33 -22.24 -23.73
N LEU A 478 -14.61 -22.42 -22.44
CA LEU A 478 -15.43 -23.53 -21.93
C LEU A 478 -16.88 -23.43 -22.44
N PHE A 479 -17.45 -22.23 -22.47
CA PHE A 479 -18.77 -21.97 -23.03
C PHE A 479 -18.81 -22.24 -24.54
N ASP A 480 -17.83 -21.74 -25.29
CA ASP A 480 -17.71 -21.94 -26.74
C ASP A 480 -17.52 -23.44 -27.09
N SER A 481 -16.86 -24.21 -26.22
CA SER A 481 -16.71 -25.66 -26.36
C SER A 481 -17.96 -26.47 -26.00
N GLY A 482 -18.98 -25.82 -25.43
CA GLY A 482 -20.22 -26.45 -24.97
C GLY A 482 -20.08 -27.26 -23.68
N ALA A 483 -19.00 -27.09 -22.92
CA ALA A 483 -18.75 -27.80 -21.66
C ALA A 483 -19.57 -27.23 -20.48
N ILE A 484 -20.00 -25.97 -20.59
CA ILE A 484 -20.84 -25.27 -19.61
C ILE A 484 -22.07 -24.66 -20.28
N THR A 485 -23.18 -24.60 -19.56
CA THR A 485 -24.42 -23.96 -19.99
C THR A 485 -24.37 -22.44 -19.79
N PHE A 486 -25.34 -21.72 -20.36
CA PHE A 486 -25.43 -20.26 -20.19
C PHE A 486 -25.66 -19.85 -18.73
N GLU A 487 -26.37 -20.67 -17.95
CA GLU A 487 -26.61 -20.42 -16.51
C GLU A 487 -25.32 -20.57 -15.71
N GLU A 488 -24.61 -21.69 -15.92
CA GLU A 488 -23.30 -21.96 -15.30
C GLU A 488 -22.24 -20.92 -15.71
N TYR A 489 -22.30 -20.43 -16.96
CA TYR A 489 -21.42 -19.35 -17.44
C TYR A 489 -21.62 -18.05 -16.64
N VAL A 490 -22.87 -17.64 -16.41
CA VAL A 490 -23.18 -16.39 -15.71
C VAL A 490 -22.89 -16.50 -14.21
N GLU A 491 -23.09 -17.67 -13.63
CA GLU A 491 -22.75 -17.95 -12.23
C GLU A 491 -21.23 -17.95 -12.01
N ALA A 492 -20.46 -18.53 -12.95
CA ALA A 492 -19.01 -18.58 -12.88
C ALA A 492 -18.29 -17.25 -13.13
N LEU A 493 -19.00 -16.22 -13.65
CA LEU A 493 -18.43 -14.88 -13.79
C LEU A 493 -18.27 -14.20 -12.43
N ASP A 494 -17.15 -13.51 -12.24
CA ASP A 494 -16.95 -12.65 -11.07
C ASP A 494 -17.92 -11.45 -11.07
N ASP A 495 -18.28 -10.96 -9.89
CA ASP A 495 -19.17 -9.79 -9.74
C ASP A 495 -18.60 -8.51 -10.35
N ASN A 496 -17.26 -8.45 -10.47
CA ASN A 496 -16.51 -7.35 -11.08
C ASN A 496 -16.00 -7.69 -12.49
N ALA A 497 -16.61 -8.67 -13.18
CA ALA A 497 -16.24 -9.03 -14.55
C ALA A 497 -16.51 -7.88 -15.55
N SER A 498 -15.74 -7.86 -16.64
CA SER A 498 -15.96 -6.95 -17.78
C SER A 498 -17.30 -7.23 -18.46
N ALA A 499 -17.73 -8.49 -18.42
CA ALA A 499 -19.06 -8.91 -18.84
C ALA A 499 -20.11 -8.47 -17.81
N PRO A 500 -21.25 -7.89 -18.22
CA PRO A 500 -22.25 -7.37 -17.30
C PRO A 500 -23.05 -8.51 -16.63
N LYS A 501 -22.50 -9.13 -15.59
CA LYS A 501 -23.10 -10.24 -14.83
C LYS A 501 -24.54 -9.94 -14.41
N ALA A 502 -24.79 -8.78 -13.81
CA ALA A 502 -26.13 -8.36 -13.38
C ALA A 502 -27.17 -8.37 -14.52
N LYS A 503 -26.80 -7.90 -15.72
CA LYS A 503 -27.71 -7.93 -16.88
C LYS A 503 -27.94 -9.34 -17.40
N LEU A 504 -26.94 -10.21 -17.30
CA LEU A 504 -27.06 -11.60 -17.71
C LEU A 504 -27.91 -12.40 -16.71
N GLN A 505 -27.80 -12.12 -15.42
CA GLN A 505 -28.67 -12.66 -14.37
C GLN A 505 -30.14 -12.24 -14.59
N GLU A 506 -30.41 -10.95 -14.89
CA GLU A 506 -31.76 -10.51 -15.25
C GLU A 506 -32.34 -11.26 -16.47
N ILE A 507 -31.49 -11.65 -17.43
CA ILE A 507 -31.92 -12.42 -18.61
C ILE A 507 -32.26 -13.87 -18.20
N ILE A 508 -31.51 -14.48 -17.28
CA ILE A 508 -31.81 -15.80 -16.74
C ILE A 508 -33.13 -15.76 -15.96
N GLU A 509 -33.31 -14.79 -15.07
CA GLU A 509 -34.55 -14.63 -14.31
C GLU A 509 -35.76 -14.46 -15.23
N LYS A 510 -35.66 -13.63 -16.28
CA LYS A 510 -36.73 -13.47 -17.28
C LYS A 510 -37.02 -14.77 -18.04
N ARG A 511 -36.00 -15.59 -18.32
CA ARG A 511 -36.18 -16.89 -18.99
C ARG A 511 -36.85 -17.92 -18.06
N GLN A 512 -36.43 -17.98 -16.79
CA GLN A 512 -37.09 -18.84 -15.79
C GLN A 512 -38.55 -18.44 -15.60
N GLN A 513 -38.85 -17.15 -15.44
CA GLN A 513 -40.23 -16.66 -15.32
C GLN A 513 -41.08 -17.02 -16.56
N ALA A 514 -40.53 -16.84 -17.77
CA ALA A 514 -41.24 -17.22 -18.98
C ALA A 514 -41.47 -18.74 -19.10
N GLN A 515 -40.56 -19.56 -18.58
CA GLN A 515 -40.65 -21.02 -18.58
C GLN A 515 -41.64 -21.52 -17.52
N GLU A 516 -41.66 -20.90 -16.34
CA GLU A 516 -42.68 -21.12 -15.31
C GLU A 516 -44.08 -20.71 -15.81
N ASP A 517 -44.20 -19.57 -16.48
CA ASP A 517 -45.47 -19.13 -17.09
C ASP A 517 -45.95 -20.12 -18.16
N GLN A 518 -45.04 -20.65 -18.99
CA GLN A 518 -45.37 -21.69 -19.96
C GLN A 518 -45.75 -23.01 -19.30
N LEU A 519 -45.07 -23.41 -18.21
CA LEU A 519 -45.39 -24.62 -17.47
C LEU A 519 -46.76 -24.49 -16.78
N GLN A 520 -47.06 -23.34 -16.19
CA GLN A 520 -48.36 -23.04 -15.60
C GLN A 520 -49.46 -23.02 -16.66
N GLN A 521 -49.22 -22.47 -17.85
CA GLN A 521 -50.16 -22.54 -18.96
C GLN A 521 -50.36 -23.97 -19.46
N ALA A 522 -49.30 -24.77 -19.57
CA ALA A 522 -49.40 -26.18 -19.97
C ALA A 522 -50.16 -27.02 -18.92
N ILE A 523 -49.89 -26.80 -17.62
CA ILE A 523 -50.63 -27.43 -16.51
C ILE A 523 -52.10 -26.99 -16.53
N GLY A 524 -52.39 -25.71 -16.80
CA GLY A 524 -53.74 -25.19 -16.95
C GLY A 524 -54.50 -25.80 -18.13
N ILE A 525 -53.84 -26.01 -19.26
CA ILE A 525 -54.41 -26.68 -20.45
C ILE A 525 -54.67 -28.16 -20.16
N ILE A 526 -53.76 -28.85 -19.46
CA ILE A 526 -53.93 -30.25 -19.05
C ILE A 526 -55.09 -30.39 -18.05
N GLN A 527 -55.22 -29.48 -17.09
CA GLN A 527 -56.37 -29.45 -16.16
C GLN A 527 -57.69 -29.18 -16.89
N GLN A 528 -57.71 -28.26 -17.86
CA GLN A 528 -58.90 -28.04 -18.70
C GLN A 528 -59.24 -29.27 -19.54
N GLN A 529 -58.26 -29.97 -20.11
CA GLN A 529 -58.53 -31.23 -20.82
C GLN A 529 -59.05 -32.32 -19.89
N GLN A 530 -58.52 -32.46 -18.67
CA GLN A 530 -59.04 -33.42 -17.69
C GLN A 530 -60.47 -33.09 -17.25
N GLN A 531 -60.79 -31.81 -17.00
CA GLN A 531 -62.16 -31.37 -16.69
C GLN A 531 -63.11 -31.57 -17.88
N THR A 532 -62.65 -31.35 -19.11
CA THR A 532 -63.44 -31.59 -20.33
C THR A 532 -63.70 -33.08 -20.54
N ILE A 533 -62.72 -33.95 -20.27
CA ILE A 533 -62.87 -35.41 -20.32
C ILE A 533 -63.82 -35.90 -19.22
N GLN A 534 -63.73 -35.37 -17.99
CA GLN A 534 -64.65 -35.71 -16.90
C GLN A 534 -66.09 -35.25 -17.17
N THR A 535 -66.26 -34.03 -17.71
CA THR A 535 -67.59 -33.52 -18.10
C THR A 535 -68.16 -34.27 -19.30
N MET A 536 -67.35 -34.71 -20.27
CA MET A 536 -67.82 -35.60 -21.34
C MET A 536 -68.20 -37.01 -20.82
N GLN A 537 -67.44 -37.56 -19.87
CA GLN A 537 -67.82 -38.83 -19.23
C GLN A 537 -69.12 -38.71 -18.42
N GLN A 538 -69.36 -37.57 -17.75
CA GLN A 538 -70.63 -37.29 -17.07
C GLN A 538 -71.78 -37.02 -18.05
N ALA A 539 -71.53 -36.35 -19.18
CA ALA A 539 -72.54 -36.08 -20.20
C ALA A 539 -72.97 -37.33 -20.98
N MET A 540 -72.05 -38.29 -21.22
CA MET A 540 -72.39 -39.58 -21.82
C MET A 540 -72.98 -40.59 -20.82
N GLY A 541 -72.90 -40.33 -19.51
CA GLY A 541 -73.49 -41.17 -18.45
C GLY A 541 -74.89 -40.74 -17.98
N GLY A 542 -75.41 -39.60 -18.44
CA GLY A 542 -76.55 -38.91 -17.83
C GLY A 542 -77.85 -38.84 -18.65
N GLY A 543 -77.98 -39.58 -19.76
CA GLY A 543 -79.20 -39.63 -20.58
C GLY A 543 -79.98 -40.93 -20.38
N ALA A 544 -80.80 -40.98 -19.34
CA ALA A 544 -81.60 -42.16 -18.97
C ALA A 544 -82.69 -42.49 -20.02
N GLY A 545 -82.54 -43.65 -20.68
CA GLY A 545 -83.62 -44.37 -21.33
C GLY A 545 -84.12 -45.49 -20.42
N ASN A 546 -85.23 -45.23 -19.74
CA ASN A 546 -86.07 -46.22 -19.08
C ASN A 546 -86.42 -47.39 -20.02
N ALA A 547 -86.37 -48.61 -19.48
CA ALA A 547 -87.25 -49.76 -19.73
C ALA A 547 -86.47 -51.08 -19.95
N VAL A 548 -86.38 -51.87 -18.87
CA VAL A 548 -86.15 -53.31 -18.92
C VAL A 548 -87.37 -53.99 -19.57
N PRO A 549 -87.20 -54.99 -20.45
CA PRO A 549 -88.29 -55.70 -21.08
C PRO A 549 -88.82 -56.78 -20.14
N VAL A 550 -90.11 -56.74 -19.79
CA VAL A 550 -90.83 -57.92 -19.32
C VAL A 550 -92.29 -57.79 -19.72
N LEU A 551 -92.78 -58.71 -20.54
CA LEU A 551 -94.10 -59.33 -20.37
C LEU A 551 -94.05 -60.68 -21.10
N PRO A 552 -94.47 -61.77 -20.45
CA PRO A 552 -95.05 -62.85 -21.20
C PRO A 552 -96.40 -63.26 -20.60
N GLN A 553 -97.47 -62.70 -21.16
CA GLN A 553 -98.63 -63.42 -21.70
C GLN A 553 -99.50 -62.48 -22.53
#